data_AF-A0A7W4KR17-F1
#
_entry.id   AF-A0A7W4KR17-F1
#
_cell.length_a   1.000
_cell.length_b   1.000
_cell.length_c   1.000
_cell.angle_alpha   90.00
_cell.angle_beta   90.00
_cell.angle_gamma   90.00
#
_symmetry.space_group_name_H-M   'P 1'
#
loop_
_entity.id
_entity.type
_entity.pdbx_description
1 polymer ?
#
loop_
_entity_poly.entity_id
_entity_poly.type
_entity_poly.pdbx_seq_one_letter_code
_entity_poly.pdbx_strand_id
1 'polypeptide(L)'
;MSETRFHGARVTENTDLVTAINDVDSSVIGIVATADDADAKLFPLNKPTLLTRVNDVLGKCGTTGTLYRALKAIADQVSTKVIVVRVAEHKEEDEKTQDQLVIGGSEDDGSYTGMYALLVAEQDESIGYRPRILAAPELDTEAV
;
A
#
# COMPACT_ATOMS: atom_id res chain seq x y z
N MET A 1 -44.99 -7.10 -22.01
CA MET A 1 -43.78 -6.71 -21.24
C MET A 1 -43.13 -5.49 -21.90
N SER A 2 -43.87 -4.38 -22.01
CA SER A 2 -43.44 -3.15 -22.70
C SER A 2 -43.66 -1.89 -21.84
N GLU A 3 -44.03 -2.04 -20.56
CA GLU A 3 -44.51 -0.94 -19.71
C GLU A 3 -43.49 -0.52 -18.65
N THR A 4 -42.26 -0.22 -19.08
CA THR A 4 -41.28 0.42 -18.17
C THR A 4 -40.35 1.35 -18.94
N ARG A 5 -40.91 2.17 -19.83
CA ARG A 5 -40.17 3.26 -20.50
C ARG A 5 -40.86 4.57 -20.18
N PHE A 6 -40.11 5.49 -19.61
CA PHE A 6 -40.56 6.85 -19.30
C PHE A 6 -39.80 7.82 -20.21
N HIS A 7 -40.53 8.65 -20.96
CA HIS A 7 -39.96 9.70 -21.79
C HIS A 7 -40.35 11.05 -21.19
N GLY A 8 -39.36 11.89 -20.89
CA GLY A 8 -39.53 13.15 -20.18
C GLY A 8 -38.52 13.30 -19.03
N ALA A 9 -38.48 14.47 -18.41
CA ALA A 9 -37.62 14.72 -17.27
C ALA A 9 -38.20 14.05 -16.00
N ARG A 10 -37.35 13.35 -15.25
CA ARG A 10 -37.67 12.81 -13.92
C ARG A 10 -36.91 13.61 -12.88
N VAL A 11 -37.60 14.04 -11.84
CA VAL A 11 -36.99 14.66 -10.66
C VAL A 11 -37.01 13.62 -9.54
N THR A 12 -35.86 13.40 -8.91
CA THR A 12 -35.72 12.62 -7.69
C THR A 12 -35.07 13.53 -6.69
N GLU A 13 -35.83 13.93 -5.68
CA GLU A 13 -35.35 14.79 -4.61
C GLU A 13 -34.72 13.89 -3.56
N ASN A 14 -33.42 14.08 -3.30
CA ASN A 14 -32.74 13.42 -2.20
C ASN A 14 -32.58 14.43 -1.05
N THR A 15 -33.06 14.06 0.14
CA THR A 15 -32.93 14.86 1.38
C THR A 15 -31.78 14.37 2.27
N ASP A 16 -30.98 13.41 1.79
CA ASP A 16 -29.76 12.97 2.47
C ASP A 16 -28.80 14.14 2.69
N LEU A 17 -27.98 14.03 3.74
CA LEU A 17 -26.98 15.04 4.12
C LEU A 17 -26.11 15.44 2.92
N VAL A 18 -25.67 16.71 2.92
CA VAL A 18 -24.74 17.29 1.95
C VAL A 18 -23.65 16.28 1.60
N THR A 19 -23.44 16.00 0.31
CA THR A 19 -22.34 15.14 -0.16
C THR A 19 -21.05 15.59 0.51
N ALA A 20 -20.47 14.73 1.35
CA ALA A 20 -19.23 15.04 2.04
C ALA A 20 -18.14 15.27 0.99
N ILE A 21 -17.63 16.50 0.92
CA ILE A 21 -16.43 16.81 0.15
C ILE A 21 -15.26 16.38 1.03
N ASN A 22 -14.72 15.21 0.76
CA ASN A 22 -13.55 14.72 1.46
C ASN A 22 -12.29 15.35 0.84
N ASP A 23 -11.45 15.94 1.68
CA ASP A 23 -10.12 16.35 1.24
C ASP A 23 -9.31 15.11 0.85
N VAL A 24 -8.67 15.18 -0.32
CA VAL A 24 -7.80 14.10 -0.79
C VAL A 24 -6.48 14.19 -0.02
N ASP A 25 -6.20 13.17 0.79
CA ASP A 25 -4.92 13.06 1.49
C ASP A 25 -3.81 12.80 0.46
N SER A 26 -3.10 13.87 0.08
CA SER A 26 -2.01 13.82 -0.89
C SER A 26 -0.68 13.37 -0.28
N SER A 27 -0.62 13.25 1.06
CA SER A 27 0.62 13.00 1.81
C SER A 27 0.90 11.52 2.07
N VAL A 28 0.02 10.62 1.63
CA VAL A 28 0.12 9.18 1.89
C VAL A 28 1.21 8.54 1.03
N ILE A 29 2.21 7.96 1.69
CA ILE A 29 3.35 7.29 1.05
C ILE A 29 3.12 5.79 1.04
N GLY A 30 3.20 5.14 -0.12
CA GLY A 30 3.28 3.68 -0.26
C GLY A 30 4.73 3.25 -0.44
N ILE A 31 5.23 2.39 0.44
CA ILE A 31 6.60 1.88 0.42
C ILE A 31 6.58 0.38 0.20
N VAL A 32 7.43 -0.09 -0.71
CA VAL A 32 7.80 -1.50 -0.82
C VAL A 32 9.22 -1.66 -0.32
N ALA A 33 9.43 -2.58 0.63
CA ALA A 33 10.73 -2.77 1.25
C ALA A 33 10.97 -4.22 1.69
N THR A 34 12.23 -4.60 1.80
CA THR A 34 12.67 -5.88 2.38
C THR A 34 12.96 -5.71 3.87
N ALA A 35 12.61 -6.73 4.67
CA ALA A 35 13.00 -6.84 6.08
C ALA A 35 12.67 -8.22 6.64
N ASP A 36 13.60 -9.16 6.50
CA ASP A 36 13.41 -10.53 6.96
C ASP A 36 13.27 -10.64 8.49
N ASP A 37 13.90 -9.73 9.26
CA ASP A 37 13.89 -9.72 10.73
C ASP A 37 12.77 -8.85 11.34
N ALA A 38 11.90 -8.25 10.52
CA ALA A 38 10.75 -7.49 10.99
C ALA A 38 9.69 -8.39 11.66
N ASP A 39 8.92 -7.81 12.59
CA ASP A 39 7.79 -8.50 13.24
C ASP A 39 6.75 -8.90 12.19
N ALA A 40 6.67 -10.20 11.90
CA ALA A 40 5.78 -10.74 10.87
C ALA A 40 4.28 -10.52 11.15
N LYS A 41 3.88 -10.24 12.40
CA LYS A 41 2.49 -9.90 12.72
C LYS A 41 2.17 -8.45 12.36
N LEU A 42 3.12 -7.55 12.59
CA LEU A 42 2.94 -6.14 12.27
C LEU A 42 3.20 -5.87 10.78
N PHE A 43 4.17 -6.56 10.19
CA PHE A 43 4.54 -6.44 8.79
C PHE A 43 4.36 -7.80 8.09
N PRO A 44 3.12 -8.25 7.83
CA PRO A 44 2.89 -9.45 7.05
C PRO A 44 3.51 -9.35 5.65
N LEU A 45 4.00 -10.48 5.14
CA LEU A 45 4.62 -10.55 3.82
C LEU A 45 3.56 -10.33 2.72
N ASN A 46 3.90 -9.52 1.71
CA ASN A 46 3.04 -9.14 0.58
C ASN A 46 1.67 -8.55 0.96
N LYS A 47 1.53 -8.04 2.19
CA LYS A 47 0.28 -7.43 2.65
C LYS A 47 0.52 -5.97 3.03
N PRO A 48 -0.30 -5.04 2.51
CA PRO A 48 -0.17 -3.65 2.86
C PRO A 48 -0.58 -3.45 4.33
N THR A 49 0.18 -2.64 5.05
CA THR A 49 -0.13 -2.28 6.44
C THR A 49 -0.04 -0.78 6.61
N LEU A 50 -1.09 -0.17 7.19
CA LEU A 50 -1.11 1.26 7.47
C LEU A 50 -0.33 1.58 8.75
N LEU A 51 0.59 2.52 8.63
CA LEU A 51 1.28 3.17 9.73
C LEU A 51 0.76 4.60 9.84
N THR A 52 0.09 4.91 10.95
CA THR A 52 -0.38 6.26 11.28
C THR A 52 0.72 7.12 11.89
N ARG A 53 1.68 6.48 12.56
CA ARG A 53 2.90 7.09 13.08
C ARG A 53 4.07 6.14 12.92
N VAL A 54 5.07 6.57 12.16
CA VAL A 54 6.24 5.74 11.86
C VAL A 54 7.11 5.49 13.11
N ASN A 55 7.28 6.51 13.97
CA ASN A 55 8.11 6.42 15.17
C ASN A 55 7.70 5.30 16.15
N ASP A 56 6.41 4.96 16.22
CA ASP A 56 5.90 3.96 17.17
C ASP A 56 6.28 2.52 16.75
N VAL A 57 6.62 2.33 15.47
CA VAL A 57 6.87 1.00 14.89
C VAL A 57 8.33 0.78 14.49
N LEU A 58 9.20 1.80 14.56
CA LEU A 58 10.62 1.70 14.18
C LEU A 58 11.34 0.55 14.90
N GLY A 59 11.01 0.29 16.18
CA GLY A 59 11.61 -0.82 16.94
C GLY A 59 11.18 -2.22 16.48
N LYS A 60 10.17 -2.33 15.62
CA LYS A 60 9.62 -3.59 15.08
C LYS A 60 9.93 -3.81 13.60
N CYS A 61 10.53 -2.82 12.95
CA CYS A 61 10.90 -2.88 11.53
C CYS A 61 12.10 -3.80 11.26
N GLY A 62 12.76 -4.29 12.31
CA GLY A 62 14.00 -5.01 12.19
C GLY A 62 15.17 -4.09 11.84
N THR A 63 16.30 -4.70 11.50
CA THR A 63 17.56 -4.05 11.16
C THR A 63 18.12 -4.54 9.83
N THR A 64 17.62 -5.67 9.31
CA THR A 64 18.00 -6.21 8.00
C THR A 64 17.11 -5.63 6.90
N GLY A 65 17.64 -5.58 5.68
CA GLY A 65 16.95 -5.00 4.53
C GLY A 65 16.83 -3.47 4.56
N THR A 66 15.82 -2.96 3.85
CA THR A 66 15.68 -1.53 3.51
C THR A 66 14.61 -0.82 4.34
N LEU A 67 13.71 -1.57 5.00
CA LEU A 67 12.53 -1.03 5.68
C LEU A 67 12.86 -0.03 6.80
N TYR A 68 13.77 -0.39 7.71
CA TYR A 68 14.11 0.47 8.84
C TYR A 68 14.72 1.80 8.38
N ARG A 69 15.64 1.75 7.40
CA ARG A 69 16.31 2.94 6.86
C ARG A 69 15.32 3.88 6.19
N ALA A 70 14.43 3.33 5.36
CA ALA A 70 13.39 4.09 4.68
C ALA A 70 12.44 4.77 5.65
N LEU A 71 11.91 4.02 6.62
CA LEU A 71 10.97 4.55 7.60
C LEU A 71 11.62 5.57 8.53
N LYS A 72 12.87 5.35 8.94
CA LYS A 72 13.61 6.32 9.74
C LYS A 72 13.84 7.63 8.98
N ALA A 73 14.27 7.57 7.73
CA ALA A 73 14.48 8.75 6.90
C ALA A 73 13.18 9.57 6.73
N ILE A 74 12.04 8.89 6.58
CA ILE A 74 10.73 9.56 6.52
C ILE A 74 10.39 10.17 7.87
N ALA A 75 10.53 9.42 8.97
CA ALA A 75 10.21 9.88 10.31
C ALA A 75 11.04 11.11 10.73
N ASP A 76 12.29 11.18 10.30
CA ASP A 76 13.18 12.32 10.54
C ASP A 76 12.74 13.58 9.76
N GLN A 77 12.06 13.41 8.62
CA GLN A 77 11.60 14.52 7.78
C GLN A 77 10.17 14.96 8.07
N VAL A 78 9.23 14.01 8.18
CA VAL A 78 7.79 14.29 8.32
C VAL A 78 7.04 13.12 8.96
N SER A 79 6.05 13.43 9.79
CA SER A 79 5.11 12.44 10.34
C SER A 79 3.86 12.36 9.46
N THR A 80 3.91 11.56 8.41
CA THR A 80 2.76 11.26 7.53
C THR A 80 2.26 9.82 7.68
N LYS A 81 1.11 9.51 7.09
CA LYS A 81 0.62 8.14 6.95
C LYS A 81 1.46 7.39 5.92
N VAL A 82 1.94 6.21 6.28
CA VAL A 82 2.75 5.37 5.41
C VAL A 82 2.11 4.00 5.30
N ILE A 83 1.92 3.52 4.08
CA ILE A 83 1.45 2.16 3.78
C ILE A 83 2.68 1.35 3.42
N VAL A 84 2.98 0.32 4.19
CA VAL A 84 4.15 -0.53 3.98
C VAL A 84 3.71 -1.86 3.40
N VAL A 85 4.37 -2.29 2.33
CA VAL A 85 4.33 -3.66 1.83
C VAL A 85 5.70 -4.27 2.02
N ARG A 86 5.77 -5.31 2.84
CA ARG A 86 7.00 -6.07 3.03
C ARG A 86 7.12 -7.17 1.98
N VAL A 87 8.21 -7.17 1.22
CA VAL A 87 8.56 -8.24 0.27
C VAL A 87 9.70 -9.10 0.81
N ALA A 88 9.80 -10.33 0.31
CA ALA A 88 10.94 -11.20 0.61
C ALA A 88 12.23 -10.62 0.03
N GLU A 89 13.34 -10.86 0.72
CA GLU A 89 14.68 -10.64 0.17
C GLU A 89 15.10 -11.87 -0.66
N HIS A 90 15.70 -11.63 -1.83
CA HIS A 90 16.12 -12.67 -2.75
C HIS A 90 17.21 -13.55 -2.14
N LYS A 91 17.04 -14.85 -2.26
CA LYS A 91 18.00 -15.90 -1.91
C LYS A 91 18.45 -16.61 -3.18
N GLU A 92 19.67 -17.13 -3.21
CA GLU A 92 20.22 -17.84 -4.40
C GLU A 92 19.37 -19.04 -4.85
N GLU A 93 18.52 -19.57 -3.97
CA GLU A 93 17.59 -20.66 -4.24
C GLU A 93 16.23 -20.20 -4.80
N ASP A 94 15.97 -18.89 -4.85
CA ASP A 94 14.69 -18.35 -5.29
C ASP A 94 14.57 -18.33 -6.82
N GLU A 95 13.42 -18.77 -7.31
CA GLU A 95 13.09 -18.74 -8.75
C GLU A 95 12.92 -17.31 -9.29
N LYS A 96 12.62 -16.35 -8.40
CA LYS A 96 12.33 -14.95 -8.75
C LYS A 96 13.48 -14.03 -8.35
N THR A 97 13.83 -13.08 -9.22
CA THR A 97 14.80 -12.02 -8.89
C THR A 97 14.20 -11.05 -7.85
N GLN A 98 15.06 -10.26 -7.19
CA GLN A 98 14.60 -9.21 -6.27
C GLN A 98 13.59 -8.26 -6.93
N ASP A 99 13.86 -7.84 -8.16
CA ASP A 99 12.97 -6.95 -8.92
C ASP A 99 11.60 -7.57 -9.16
N GLN A 100 11.55 -8.87 -9.47
CA GLN A 100 10.30 -9.60 -9.66
C GLN A 100 9.50 -9.71 -8.35
N LEU A 101 10.16 -9.86 -7.21
CA LEU A 101 9.50 -9.84 -5.90
C LEU A 101 8.96 -8.45 -5.54
N VAL A 102 9.69 -7.40 -5.90
CA VAL A 102 9.29 -6.00 -5.65
C VAL A 102 8.13 -5.59 -6.54
N ILE A 103 8.22 -5.83 -7.85
CA ILE A 103 7.12 -5.58 -8.80
C ILE A 103 5.90 -6.40 -8.38
N GLY A 104 6.12 -7.69 -8.10
CA GLY A 104 5.07 -8.63 -7.74
C GLY A 104 4.10 -8.90 -8.89
N GLY A 105 2.88 -9.28 -8.56
CA GLY A 105 1.83 -9.56 -9.51
C GLY A 105 0.54 -10.01 -8.85
N SER A 106 -0.35 -10.61 -9.66
CA SER A 106 -1.51 -11.35 -9.16
C SER A 106 -1.14 -12.83 -9.15
N GLU A 107 -1.22 -13.44 -7.97
CA GLU A 107 -1.03 -14.89 -7.83
C GLU A 107 -2.35 -15.63 -8.15
N ASP A 108 -2.28 -16.95 -8.31
CA ASP A 108 -3.42 -17.80 -8.70
C ASP A 108 -4.56 -17.81 -7.66
N ASP A 109 -4.25 -17.49 -6.40
CA ASP A 109 -5.22 -17.35 -5.31
C ASP A 109 -5.94 -15.98 -5.32
N GLY A 110 -5.60 -15.11 -6.28
CA GLY A 110 -6.14 -13.75 -6.40
C GLY A 110 -5.52 -12.75 -5.43
N SER A 111 -4.46 -13.13 -4.71
CA SER A 111 -3.70 -12.20 -3.87
C SER A 111 -2.75 -11.36 -4.72
N TYR A 112 -2.58 -10.11 -4.31
CA TYR A 112 -1.60 -9.22 -4.91
C TYR A 112 -0.31 -9.22 -4.09
N THR A 113 0.82 -9.22 -4.78
CA THR A 113 2.16 -9.21 -4.19
C THR A 113 2.94 -7.98 -4.57
N GLY A 114 3.99 -7.63 -3.82
CA GLY A 114 4.87 -6.50 -4.12
C GLY A 114 4.12 -5.18 -4.31
N MET A 115 4.44 -4.44 -5.37
CA MET A 115 3.80 -3.16 -5.69
C MET A 115 2.30 -3.28 -6.00
N TYR A 116 1.84 -4.42 -6.53
CA TYR A 116 0.41 -4.62 -6.81
C TYR A 116 -0.42 -4.62 -5.52
N ALA A 117 0.16 -5.00 -4.39
CA ALA A 117 -0.54 -4.99 -3.10
C ALA A 117 -1.01 -3.57 -2.70
N LEU A 118 -0.37 -2.51 -3.20
CA LEU A 118 -0.78 -1.12 -2.98
C LEU A 118 -2.09 -0.74 -3.69
N LEU A 119 -2.51 -1.50 -4.72
CA LEU A 119 -3.75 -1.23 -5.45
C LEU A 119 -5.00 -1.48 -4.60
N VAL A 120 -4.92 -2.42 -3.66
CA VAL A 120 -6.03 -2.77 -2.76
C VAL A 120 -6.07 -1.88 -1.53
N ALA A 121 -5.03 -1.09 -1.26
CA ALA A 121 -4.90 -0.31 -0.05
C ALA A 121 -6.04 0.71 0.18
N GLU A 122 -6.65 1.24 -0.89
CA GLU A 122 -7.82 2.13 -0.76
C GLU A 122 -9.10 1.36 -0.43
N GLN A 123 -9.22 0.12 -0.91
CA GLN A 123 -10.41 -0.72 -0.73
C GLN A 123 -10.37 -1.52 0.58
N ASP A 124 -9.18 -1.76 1.12
CA ASP A 124 -8.99 -2.43 2.39
C ASP A 124 -9.48 -1.56 3.55
N GLU A 125 -10.51 -2.00 4.26
CA GLU A 125 -11.09 -1.27 5.40
C GLU A 125 -10.08 -1.00 6.52
N SER A 126 -9.04 -1.82 6.65
CA SER A 126 -7.97 -1.62 7.64
C SER A 126 -7.03 -0.46 7.28
N ILE A 127 -7.04 -0.03 6.02
CA ILE A 127 -6.18 1.04 5.49
C ILE A 127 -7.04 2.23 5.07
N GLY A 128 -7.91 2.08 4.07
CA GLY A 128 -8.84 3.11 3.61
C GLY A 128 -8.18 4.35 2.98
N TYR A 129 -6.90 4.27 2.63
CA TYR A 129 -6.14 5.38 2.04
C TYR A 129 -5.47 4.94 0.73
N ARG A 130 -5.58 5.80 -0.28
CA ARG A 130 -4.84 5.62 -1.53
C ARG A 130 -3.43 6.21 -1.40
N PRO A 131 -2.36 5.42 -1.58
CA PRO A 131 -1.00 5.98 -1.66
C PRO A 131 -0.88 6.89 -2.90
N ARG A 132 -0.34 8.09 -2.69
CA ARG A 132 -0.11 9.10 -3.75
C ARG A 132 1.36 9.26 -4.10
N ILE A 133 2.24 8.86 -3.20
CA ILE A 133 3.69 8.84 -3.37
C ILE A 133 4.10 7.38 -3.28
N LEU A 134 4.78 6.85 -4.30
CA LEU A 134 5.26 5.47 -4.33
C LEU A 134 6.78 5.48 -4.22
N ALA A 135 7.32 4.60 -3.38
CA ALA A 135 8.75 4.44 -3.21
C ALA A 135 9.14 2.97 -3.03
N ALA A 136 10.27 2.58 -3.62
CA ALA A 136 10.92 1.28 -3.41
C ALA A 136 12.40 1.53 -3.04
N PRO A 137 12.70 2.00 -1.82
CA PRO A 137 14.02 2.51 -1.47
C PRO A 137 15.11 1.42 -1.56
N GLU A 138 16.22 1.74 -2.22
CA GLU A 138 17.34 0.83 -2.49
C GLU A 138 16.96 -0.40 -3.37
N LEU A 139 15.74 -0.41 -3.93
CA LEU A 139 15.18 -1.47 -4.77
C LEU A 139 14.72 -0.94 -6.14
N ASP A 140 14.98 0.33 -6.42
CA ASP A 140 14.60 1.07 -7.63
C ASP A 140 15.76 1.29 -8.61
N THR A 141 16.83 0.50 -8.48
CA THR A 141 18.02 0.59 -9.35
C THR A 141 17.74 0.10 -10.76
N GLU A 142 18.41 0.71 -11.75
CA GLU A 142 18.36 0.26 -13.14
C GLU A 142 18.93 -1.17 -13.27
N ALA A 143 18.20 -2.06 -13.94
CA ALA A 143 18.67 -3.40 -14.25
C ALA A 143 19.84 -3.31 -15.26
N VAL A 144 21.02 -3.79 -14.87
CA VAL A 144 22.23 -3.85 -15.72
C VAL A 144 22.30 -5.18 -16.46
#